data_AF-A0A023GF28-F1
#
_entry.id   AF-A0A023GF28-F1
#
_cell.length_a   1.000
_cell.length_b   1.000
_cell.length_c   1.000
_cell.angle_alpha   90.00
_cell.angle_beta   90.00
_cell.angle_gamma   90.00
#
_symmetry.space_group_name_H-M   'P 1'
#
loop_
_entity.id
_entity.type
_entity.pdbx_description
1 polymer ?
#
loop_
_entity_poly.entity_id
_entity_poly.type
_entity_poly.pdbx_seq_one_letter_code
_entity_poly.pdbx_strand_id
1 'polypeptide(L)'
;CQKPRRTRSKKCSKHYKYECEKIASSLKELANAFDLEKSLPAAQLTEALKHTEETYKHIGSMYESKLQHHWESLGDLLFMYKGVLAVWPDILSFHKTFLSKHKEYQKMRDEVKLSQEDLEGIRQRMDVVSYAMLAEVSHFQQQKVHDFNGAMHDFLGGQISFYEEIVKNLKEAQGRYMTTPQQ
;
A
#
# COMPACT_ATOMS: atom_id res chain seq x y z
N CYS A 1 -10.54 3.30 13.89
CA CYS A 1 -10.15 1.95 13.39
C CYS A 1 -8.88 1.93 12.49
N GLN A 2 -7.86 2.79 12.71
CA GLN A 2 -6.57 2.75 11.97
C GLN A 2 -5.54 1.77 12.56
N LYS A 3 -5.65 1.47 13.87
CA LYS A 3 -4.67 0.65 14.61
C LYS A 3 -4.41 -0.75 14.00
N PRO A 4 -5.39 -1.53 13.48
CA PRO A 4 -5.12 -2.93 13.15
C PRO A 4 -4.46 -3.19 11.77
N ARG A 5 -4.52 -2.26 10.80
CA ARG A 5 -3.89 -2.47 9.47
C ARG A 5 -2.46 -1.95 9.41
N ARG A 6 -2.20 -0.74 9.93
CA ARG A 6 -0.83 -0.21 10.10
C ARG A 6 0.01 -1.15 11.00
N THR A 7 -0.60 -1.84 11.96
CA THR A 7 0.10 -2.84 12.79
C THR A 7 0.41 -4.15 12.05
N ARG A 8 -0.39 -4.60 11.09
CA ARG A 8 -0.15 -5.87 10.38
C ARG A 8 1.07 -5.79 9.46
N SER A 9 1.21 -4.74 8.65
CA SER A 9 2.39 -4.54 7.81
C SER A 9 3.66 -4.38 8.67
N LYS A 10 3.60 -3.56 9.73
CA LYS A 10 4.67 -3.41 10.73
C LYS A 10 5.04 -4.72 11.41
N LYS A 11 4.05 -5.55 11.77
CA LYS A 11 4.28 -6.86 12.39
C LYS A 11 4.94 -7.84 11.42
N CYS A 12 4.54 -7.82 10.15
CA CYS A 12 5.12 -8.64 9.10
C CYS A 12 6.59 -8.25 8.85
N SER A 13 6.85 -6.97 8.66
CA SER A 13 8.20 -6.41 8.49
C SER A 13 9.13 -6.74 9.66
N LYS A 14 8.65 -6.58 10.91
CA LYS A 14 9.40 -6.97 12.12
C LYS A 14 9.68 -8.47 12.19
N HIS A 15 8.74 -9.30 11.74
CA HIS A 15 8.94 -10.74 11.68
C HIS A 15 10.05 -11.11 10.69
N TYR A 16 10.08 -10.50 9.50
CA TYR A 16 11.16 -10.72 8.54
C TYR A 16 12.52 -10.28 9.07
N LYS A 17 12.60 -9.10 9.70
CA LYS A 17 13.82 -8.65 10.37
C LYS A 17 14.30 -9.66 11.41
N TYR A 18 13.40 -10.12 12.26
CA TYR A 18 13.72 -11.10 13.30
C TYR A 18 14.25 -12.43 12.73
N GLU A 19 13.66 -12.94 11.64
CA GLU A 19 14.18 -14.15 10.99
C GLU A 19 15.55 -13.92 10.33
N CYS A 20 15.79 -12.75 9.72
CA CYS A 20 17.11 -12.38 9.21
C CYS A 20 18.17 -12.26 10.33
N GLU A 21 17.80 -11.70 11.47
CA GLU A 21 18.69 -11.59 12.65
C GLU A 21 19.06 -12.96 13.22
N LYS A 22 18.12 -13.92 13.23
CA LYS A 22 18.42 -15.31 13.62
C LYS A 22 19.43 -15.95 12.68
N ILE A 23 19.22 -15.84 11.37
CA ILE A 23 20.15 -16.39 10.37
C ILE A 23 21.54 -15.78 10.56
N ALA A 24 21.61 -14.46 10.72
CA ALA A 24 22.86 -13.77 11.01
C ALA A 24 23.53 -14.28 12.30
N SER A 25 22.77 -14.46 13.39
CA SER A 25 23.31 -15.00 14.64
C SER A 25 23.94 -16.38 14.45
N SER A 26 23.27 -17.28 13.72
CA SER A 26 23.79 -18.62 13.44
C SER A 26 25.06 -18.57 12.57
N LEU A 27 25.11 -17.69 11.57
CA LEU A 27 26.32 -17.49 10.75
C LEU A 27 27.49 -16.93 11.56
N LYS A 28 27.20 -16.01 12.48
CA LYS A 28 28.21 -15.44 13.40
C LYS A 28 28.79 -16.51 14.32
N GLU A 29 27.94 -17.33 14.92
CA GLU A 29 28.36 -18.44 15.78
C GLU A 29 29.25 -19.43 15.02
N LEU A 30 28.85 -19.78 13.78
CA LEU A 30 29.64 -20.64 12.91
C LEU A 30 31.00 -20.03 12.56
N ALA A 31 31.03 -18.74 12.17
CA ALA A 31 32.28 -18.05 11.86
C ALA A 31 33.23 -18.01 13.07
N ASN A 32 32.70 -17.79 14.28
CA ASN A 32 33.51 -17.80 15.50
C ASN A 32 34.09 -19.19 15.79
N ALA A 33 33.34 -20.26 15.53
CA ALA A 33 33.82 -21.63 15.70
C ALA A 33 34.95 -21.98 14.72
N PHE A 34 34.90 -21.43 13.49
CA PHE A 34 35.92 -21.67 12.46
C PHE A 34 37.17 -20.80 12.61
N ASP A 35 37.08 -19.71 13.38
CA ASP A 35 38.19 -18.76 13.59
C ASP A 35 39.40 -19.34 14.36
N LEU A 36 39.31 -20.60 14.83
CA LEU A 36 40.41 -21.34 15.45
C LEU A 36 41.49 -21.76 14.44
N GLU A 37 41.10 -22.01 13.18
CA GLU A 37 42.04 -22.37 12.12
C GLU A 37 42.48 -21.12 11.34
N LYS A 38 43.79 -20.90 11.26
CA LYS A 38 44.38 -19.70 10.63
C LYS A 38 45.00 -19.96 9.26
N SER A 39 44.70 -21.10 8.64
CA SER A 39 45.11 -21.35 7.26
C SER A 39 44.44 -20.31 6.34
N LEU A 40 45.12 -19.90 5.27
CA LEU A 40 44.59 -18.87 4.36
C LEU A 40 43.19 -19.23 3.83
N PRO A 41 42.90 -20.48 3.39
CA PRO A 41 41.55 -20.86 2.97
C PRO A 41 40.51 -20.81 4.10
N ALA A 42 40.86 -21.25 5.31
CA ALA A 42 39.95 -21.20 6.46
C ALA A 42 39.66 -19.76 6.92
N ALA A 43 40.67 -18.89 6.89
CA ALA A 43 40.52 -17.47 7.19
C ALA A 43 39.60 -16.78 6.17
N GLN A 44 39.76 -17.06 4.87
CA GLN A 44 38.90 -16.53 3.81
C GLN A 44 37.44 -17.01 3.94
N LEU A 45 37.24 -18.30 4.25
CA LEU A 45 35.90 -18.83 4.54
C LEU A 45 35.26 -18.14 5.74
N THR A 46 36.02 -17.97 6.82
CA THR A 46 35.56 -17.31 8.04
C THR A 46 35.19 -15.85 7.79
N GLU A 47 35.96 -15.13 6.97
CA GLU A 47 35.63 -13.77 6.54
C GLU A 47 34.36 -13.72 5.67
N ALA A 48 34.20 -14.64 4.73
CA ALA A 48 33.00 -14.73 3.89
C ALA A 48 31.73 -15.00 4.73
N LEU A 49 31.83 -15.85 5.76
CA LEU A 49 30.75 -16.11 6.72
C LEU A 49 30.41 -14.87 7.55
N LYS A 50 31.41 -14.16 8.08
CA LYS A 50 31.21 -12.89 8.82
C LYS A 50 30.54 -11.85 7.93
N HIS A 51 30.95 -11.73 6.68
CA HIS A 51 30.28 -10.81 5.76
C HIS A 51 28.85 -11.23 5.46
N THR A 52 28.58 -12.53 5.31
CA THR A 52 27.20 -13.03 5.07
C THR A 52 26.29 -12.74 6.28
N GLU A 53 26.80 -12.86 7.51
CA GLU A 53 26.09 -12.38 8.71
C GLU A 53 25.69 -10.90 8.56
N GLU A 54 26.66 -10.04 8.26
CA GLU A 54 26.43 -8.60 8.09
C GLU A 54 25.39 -8.31 7.00
N THR A 55 25.48 -9.02 5.87
CA THR A 55 24.51 -8.95 4.78
C THR A 55 23.10 -9.29 5.25
N TYR A 56 22.91 -10.37 6.01
CA TYR A 56 21.59 -10.74 6.53
C TYR A 56 21.06 -9.73 7.57
N LYS A 57 21.93 -9.17 8.42
CA LYS A 57 21.53 -8.07 9.32
C LYS A 57 21.08 -6.84 8.53
N HIS A 58 21.81 -6.48 7.48
CA HIS A 58 21.48 -5.37 6.63
C HIS A 58 20.14 -5.59 5.92
N ILE A 59 19.92 -6.75 5.31
CA ILE A 59 18.64 -7.14 4.69
C ILE A 59 17.50 -7.04 5.70
N GLY A 60 17.69 -7.54 6.93
CA GLY A 60 16.72 -7.39 8.00
C GLY A 60 16.36 -5.92 8.30
N SER A 61 17.35 -5.02 8.31
CA SER A 61 17.11 -3.58 8.48
C SER A 61 16.36 -2.95 7.29
N MET A 62 16.56 -3.46 6.07
CA MET A 62 15.84 -3.01 4.88
C MET A 62 14.36 -3.38 4.94
N TYR A 63 14.01 -4.57 5.45
CA TYR A 63 12.62 -4.97 5.66
C TYR A 63 11.87 -4.03 6.62
N GLU A 64 12.55 -3.49 7.63
CA GLU A 64 11.96 -2.52 8.57
C GLU A 64 11.84 -1.11 7.98
N SER A 65 12.89 -0.64 7.33
CA SER A 65 12.96 0.74 6.84
C SER A 65 12.25 0.94 5.49
N LYS A 66 12.47 0.10 4.48
CA LYS A 66 12.01 0.34 3.10
C LYS A 66 10.65 -0.29 2.80
N LEU A 67 10.46 -1.56 3.14
CA LEU A 67 9.21 -2.28 2.84
C LEU A 67 8.01 -1.66 3.57
N GLN A 68 8.21 -1.16 4.79
CA GLN A 68 7.16 -0.53 5.58
C GLN A 68 6.59 0.71 4.88
N HIS A 69 7.45 1.56 4.30
CA HIS A 69 7.03 2.82 3.70
C HIS A 69 6.16 2.63 2.46
N HIS A 70 6.49 1.71 1.56
CA HIS A 70 5.66 1.42 0.38
C HIS A 70 4.24 0.97 0.77
N TRP A 71 4.13 0.17 1.82
CA TRP A 71 2.83 -0.30 2.32
C TRP A 71 2.04 0.80 3.06
N GLU A 72 2.74 1.73 3.71
CA GLU A 72 2.14 2.88 4.37
C GLU A 72 1.51 3.82 3.34
N SER A 73 2.23 4.18 2.28
CA SER A 73 1.71 5.04 1.20
C SER A 73 0.44 4.46 0.55
N LEU A 74 0.46 3.18 0.14
CA LEU A 74 -0.71 2.52 -0.42
C LEU A 74 -1.84 2.41 0.62
N GLY A 75 -1.49 2.13 1.88
CA GLY A 75 -2.44 2.03 2.99
C GLY A 75 -3.19 3.34 3.25
N ASP A 76 -2.53 4.48 3.13
CA ASP A 76 -3.12 5.80 3.33
C ASP A 76 -4.10 6.14 2.20
N LEU A 77 -3.77 5.85 0.94
CA LEU A 77 -4.72 5.98 -0.18
C LEU A 77 -5.98 5.15 0.04
N LEU A 78 -5.82 3.86 0.37
CA LEU A 78 -6.94 2.96 0.64
C LEU A 78 -7.80 3.45 1.81
N PHE A 79 -7.18 4.09 2.81
CA PHE A 79 -7.90 4.66 3.94
C PHE A 79 -8.72 5.90 3.55
N MET A 80 -8.16 6.80 2.74
CA MET A 80 -8.88 7.96 2.21
C MET A 80 -10.09 7.52 1.38
N TYR A 81 -9.90 6.60 0.44
CA TYR A 81 -10.99 6.09 -0.38
C TYR A 81 -12.05 5.34 0.42
N LYS A 82 -11.66 4.62 1.48
CA LYS A 82 -12.64 4.04 2.42
C LYS A 82 -13.52 5.11 3.05
N GLY A 83 -12.95 6.26 3.43
CA GLY A 83 -13.69 7.38 3.99
C GLY A 83 -14.69 7.95 2.99
N VAL A 84 -14.23 8.25 1.77
CA VAL A 84 -15.09 8.77 0.69
C VAL A 84 -16.23 7.77 0.35
N LEU A 85 -15.90 6.50 0.21
CA LEU A 85 -16.85 5.41 -0.06
C LEU A 85 -17.88 5.20 1.05
N ALA A 86 -17.56 5.55 2.30
CA ALA A 86 -18.51 5.45 3.40
C ALA A 86 -19.65 6.47 3.32
N VAL A 87 -19.43 7.61 2.65
CA VAL A 87 -20.42 8.72 2.55
C VAL A 87 -21.33 8.57 1.32
N TRP A 88 -20.87 7.89 0.27
CA TRP A 88 -21.62 7.70 -0.97
C TRP A 88 -23.04 7.10 -0.80
N PRO A 89 -23.28 6.10 0.08
CA PRO A 89 -24.63 5.58 0.30
C PRO A 89 -25.63 6.65 0.75
N ASP A 90 -25.20 7.55 1.64
CA ASP A 90 -26.05 8.63 2.16
C ASP A 90 -26.34 9.67 1.09
N ILE A 91 -25.33 10.06 0.30
CA ILE A 91 -25.49 10.98 -0.85
C ILE A 91 -26.49 10.41 -1.87
N LEU A 92 -26.36 9.12 -2.20
CA LEU A 92 -27.25 8.44 -3.14
C LEU A 92 -28.68 8.32 -2.57
N SER A 93 -28.81 8.05 -1.28
CA SER A 93 -30.11 7.99 -0.59
C SER A 93 -30.82 9.34 -0.59
N PHE A 94 -30.07 10.41 -0.32
CA PHE A 94 -30.57 11.78 -0.39
C PHE A 94 -31.06 12.12 -1.80
N HIS A 95 -30.26 11.83 -2.84
CA HIS A 95 -30.65 12.08 -4.23
C HIS A 95 -31.90 11.28 -4.64
N LYS A 96 -32.01 10.00 -4.24
CA LYS A 96 -33.22 9.19 -4.46
C LYS A 96 -34.45 9.79 -3.79
N THR A 97 -34.33 10.21 -2.53
CA THR A 97 -35.43 10.84 -1.78
C THR A 97 -35.89 12.12 -2.47
N PHE A 98 -34.93 12.91 -2.93
CA PHE A 98 -35.17 14.15 -3.65
C PHE A 98 -35.90 13.91 -4.98
N LEU A 99 -35.50 12.90 -5.77
CA LEU A 99 -36.22 12.48 -6.98
C LEU A 99 -37.65 11.99 -6.71
N SER A 100 -37.87 11.27 -5.60
CA SER A 100 -39.22 10.84 -5.20
C SER A 100 -40.11 12.04 -4.87
N LYS A 101 -39.59 13.05 -4.15
CA LYS A 101 -40.33 14.30 -3.87
C LYS A 101 -40.68 15.07 -5.13
N HIS A 102 -39.86 15.04 -6.17
CA HIS A 102 -40.22 15.64 -7.46
C HIS A 102 -41.53 15.10 -8.02
N LYS A 103 -41.67 13.78 -8.03
CA LYS A 103 -42.86 13.09 -8.53
C LYS A 103 -44.09 13.46 -7.71
N GLU A 104 -43.90 13.64 -6.40
CA GLU A 104 -44.93 14.11 -5.49
C GLU A 104 -45.37 15.55 -5.82
N TYR A 105 -44.43 16.48 -6.05
CA TYR A 105 -44.76 17.85 -6.45
C TYR A 105 -45.47 17.92 -7.81
N GLN A 106 -45.07 17.09 -8.77
CA GLN A 106 -45.78 16.95 -10.04
C GLN A 106 -47.23 16.51 -9.80
N LYS A 107 -47.46 15.51 -8.94
CA LYS A 107 -48.80 15.05 -8.58
C LYS A 107 -49.62 16.14 -7.85
N MET A 108 -49.01 16.88 -6.93
CA MET A 108 -49.68 17.99 -6.25
C MET A 108 -50.10 19.10 -7.22
N ARG A 109 -49.29 19.36 -8.24
CA ARG A 109 -49.67 20.27 -9.33
C ARG A 109 -50.85 19.72 -10.14
N ASP A 110 -50.86 18.43 -10.46
CA ASP A 110 -51.97 17.80 -11.20
C ASP A 110 -53.28 17.82 -10.39
N GLU A 111 -53.19 17.81 -9.05
CA GLU A 111 -54.30 18.01 -8.12
C GLU A 111 -54.63 19.51 -7.88
N VAL A 112 -54.00 20.44 -8.59
CA VAL A 112 -54.15 21.92 -8.48
C VAL A 112 -53.84 22.46 -7.06
N LYS A 113 -52.98 21.75 -6.32
CA LYS A 113 -52.51 22.15 -4.98
C LYS A 113 -51.18 22.90 -4.99
N LEU A 114 -50.56 23.03 -6.17
CA LEU A 114 -49.28 23.69 -6.37
C LEU A 114 -49.35 24.57 -7.62
N SER A 115 -48.81 25.80 -7.55
CA SER A 115 -48.75 26.67 -8.72
C SER A 115 -47.72 26.16 -9.73
N GLN A 116 -47.92 26.52 -11.00
CA GLN A 116 -46.98 26.16 -12.05
C GLN A 116 -45.62 26.86 -11.85
N GLU A 117 -45.62 28.10 -11.36
CA GLU A 117 -44.41 28.88 -11.07
C GLU A 117 -43.57 28.23 -9.95
N ASP A 118 -44.22 27.77 -8.88
CA ASP A 118 -43.56 27.04 -7.79
C ASP A 118 -42.95 25.72 -8.28
N LEU A 119 -43.68 24.98 -9.12
CA LEU A 119 -43.19 23.72 -9.71
C LEU A 119 -41.96 23.96 -10.59
N GLU A 120 -41.97 25.00 -11.43
CA GLU A 120 -40.86 25.38 -12.30
C GLU A 120 -39.62 25.72 -11.45
N GLY A 121 -39.79 26.49 -10.37
CA GLY A 121 -38.72 26.85 -9.44
C GLY A 121 -38.16 25.65 -8.67
N ILE A 122 -39.00 24.66 -8.31
CA ILE A 122 -38.56 23.39 -7.72
C ILE A 122 -37.77 22.57 -8.75
N ARG A 123 -38.25 22.49 -9.99
CA ARG A 123 -37.56 21.76 -11.08
C ARG A 123 -36.17 22.33 -11.35
N GLN A 124 -36.04 23.65 -11.45
CA GLN A 124 -34.73 24.28 -11.67
C GLN A 124 -33.73 23.95 -10.56
N ARG A 125 -34.13 24.05 -9.28
CA ARG A 125 -33.28 23.66 -8.16
C ARG A 125 -32.93 22.17 -8.21
N MET A 126 -33.86 21.35 -8.69
CA MET A 126 -33.65 19.92 -8.83
C MET A 126 -32.62 19.57 -9.88
N ASP A 127 -32.69 20.23 -11.02
CA ASP A 127 -31.74 20.06 -12.11
C ASP A 127 -30.34 20.43 -11.62
N VAL A 128 -30.19 21.55 -10.90
CA VAL A 128 -28.90 21.97 -10.32
C VAL A 128 -28.30 20.89 -9.41
N VAL A 129 -29.09 20.33 -8.48
CA VAL A 129 -28.62 19.27 -7.57
C VAL A 129 -28.25 18.01 -8.34
N SER A 130 -29.04 17.64 -9.35
CA SER A 130 -28.78 16.44 -10.15
C SER A 130 -27.52 16.57 -11.01
N TYR A 131 -27.31 17.73 -11.62
CA TYR A 131 -26.08 18.01 -12.38
C TYR A 131 -24.85 18.05 -11.47
N ALA A 132 -24.96 18.64 -10.28
CA ALA A 132 -23.87 18.61 -9.29
C ALA A 132 -23.52 17.18 -8.89
N MET A 133 -24.52 16.33 -8.62
CA MET A 133 -24.31 14.93 -8.30
C MET A 133 -23.64 14.15 -9.45
N LEU A 134 -24.11 14.34 -10.69
CA LEU A 134 -23.51 13.73 -11.88
C LEU A 134 -22.06 14.16 -12.08
N ALA A 135 -21.77 15.46 -11.88
CA ALA A 135 -20.42 16.01 -11.95
C ALA A 135 -19.52 15.36 -10.90
N GLU A 136 -19.98 15.23 -9.66
CA GLU A 136 -19.20 14.60 -8.58
C GLU A 136 -18.95 13.11 -8.82
N VAL A 137 -19.95 12.38 -9.33
CA VAL A 137 -19.74 10.96 -9.71
C VAL A 137 -18.69 10.87 -10.81
N SER A 138 -18.78 11.71 -11.85
CA SER A 138 -17.80 11.73 -12.94
C SER A 138 -16.39 12.06 -12.42
N HIS A 139 -16.28 13.10 -11.59
CA HIS A 139 -15.01 13.51 -10.99
C HIS A 139 -14.41 12.39 -10.14
N PHE A 140 -15.22 11.75 -9.28
CA PHE A 140 -14.79 10.62 -8.47
C PHE A 140 -14.30 9.44 -9.32
N GLN A 141 -14.97 9.10 -10.43
CA GLN A 141 -14.52 8.01 -11.30
C GLN A 141 -13.16 8.33 -11.96
N GLN A 142 -12.97 9.57 -12.42
CA GLN A 142 -11.72 10.02 -13.03
C GLN A 142 -10.58 10.02 -12.00
N GLN A 143 -10.80 10.61 -10.83
CA GLN A 143 -9.82 10.69 -9.76
C GLN A 143 -9.40 9.30 -9.27
N LYS A 144 -10.37 8.39 -9.09
CA LYS A 144 -10.12 6.99 -8.72
C LYS A 144 -9.16 6.31 -9.68
N VAL A 145 -9.34 6.48 -10.99
CA VAL A 145 -8.46 5.85 -11.98
C VAL A 145 -7.05 6.45 -11.88
N HIS A 146 -6.94 7.77 -11.80
CA HIS A 146 -5.65 8.46 -11.68
C HIS A 146 -4.88 8.01 -10.43
N ASP A 147 -5.51 8.10 -9.26
CA ASP A 147 -4.86 7.83 -7.98
C ASP A 147 -4.41 6.37 -7.86
N PHE A 148 -5.27 5.42 -8.25
CA PHE A 148 -4.92 4.00 -8.14
C PHE A 148 -3.86 3.58 -9.15
N ASN A 149 -3.86 4.15 -10.36
CA ASN A 149 -2.80 3.89 -11.33
C ASN A 149 -1.45 4.39 -10.79
N GLY A 150 -1.39 5.62 -10.29
CA GLY A 150 -0.17 6.18 -9.70
C GLY A 150 0.31 5.38 -8.48
N ALA A 151 -0.58 5.14 -7.52
CA ALA A 151 -0.21 4.44 -6.30
C ALA A 151 0.21 2.99 -6.52
N MET A 152 -0.44 2.26 -7.43
CA MET A 152 -0.03 0.89 -7.76
C MET A 152 1.29 0.85 -8.53
N HIS A 153 1.50 1.80 -9.45
CA HIS A 153 2.78 1.94 -10.15
C HIS A 153 3.92 2.19 -9.16
N ASP A 154 3.77 3.17 -8.26
CA ASP A 154 4.81 3.54 -7.29
C ASP A 154 5.04 2.43 -6.25
N PHE A 155 3.96 1.78 -5.81
CA PHE A 155 4.04 0.64 -4.91
C PHE A 155 4.85 -0.51 -5.52
N LEU A 156 4.48 -0.95 -6.74
CA LEU A 156 5.18 -2.04 -7.42
C LEU A 156 6.61 -1.67 -7.79
N GLY A 157 6.86 -0.45 -8.27
CA GLY A 157 8.21 0.04 -8.55
C GLY A 157 9.10 0.07 -7.30
N GLY A 158 8.53 0.46 -6.16
CA GLY A 158 9.18 0.38 -4.85
C GLY A 158 9.51 -1.06 -4.43
N GLN A 159 8.56 -2.00 -4.61
CA GLN A 159 8.81 -3.42 -4.34
C GLN A 159 9.92 -3.99 -5.22
N ILE A 160 9.93 -3.68 -6.52
CA ILE A 160 10.97 -4.12 -7.45
C ILE A 160 12.34 -3.64 -6.99
N SER A 161 12.49 -2.33 -6.80
CA SER A 161 13.74 -1.71 -6.34
C SER A 161 14.25 -2.33 -5.03
N PHE A 162 13.35 -2.59 -4.09
CA PHE A 162 13.67 -3.23 -2.81
C PHE A 162 14.25 -4.64 -2.99
N TYR A 163 13.61 -5.49 -3.79
CA TYR A 163 14.09 -6.85 -4.01
C TYR A 163 15.36 -6.90 -4.86
N GLU A 164 15.53 -6.00 -5.83
CA GLU A 164 16.77 -5.86 -6.59
C GLU A 164 17.96 -5.52 -5.69
N GLU A 165 17.75 -4.65 -4.70
CA GLU A 165 18.78 -4.31 -3.73
C GLU A 165 19.11 -5.48 -2.80
N ILE A 166 18.12 -6.29 -2.39
CA ILE A 166 18.37 -7.55 -1.67
C ILE A 166 19.22 -8.49 -2.54
N VAL A 167 18.86 -8.67 -3.80
CA VAL A 167 19.61 -9.53 -4.74
C VAL A 167 21.05 -9.03 -4.90
N LYS A 168 21.26 -7.72 -4.98
CA LYS A 168 22.61 -7.13 -5.04
C LYS A 168 23.43 -7.49 -3.80
N ASN A 169 22.87 -7.29 -2.61
CA ASN A 169 23.51 -7.63 -1.33
C ASN A 169 23.89 -9.11 -1.25
N LEU A 170 22.99 -10.00 -1.68
CA LEU A 170 23.26 -11.45 -1.69
C LEU A 170 24.34 -11.85 -2.71
N LYS A 171 24.36 -11.20 -3.90
CA LYS A 171 25.41 -11.43 -4.91
C LYS A 171 26.79 -11.00 -4.40
N GLU A 172 26.86 -9.87 -3.68
CA GLU A 172 28.11 -9.41 -3.07
C GLU A 172 28.62 -10.42 -2.03
N ALA A 173 27.73 -10.91 -1.16
CA ALA A 173 28.07 -11.95 -0.19
C ALA A 173 28.51 -13.26 -0.86
N GLN A 174 27.78 -13.69 -1.90
CA GLN A 174 28.11 -14.88 -2.67
C GLN A 174 29.51 -14.79 -3.30
N GLY A 175 29.88 -13.62 -3.84
CA GLY A 175 31.17 -13.40 -4.49
C GLY A 175 32.39 -13.54 -3.57
N ARG A 176 32.20 -13.58 -2.25
CA ARG A 176 33.28 -13.77 -1.28
C ARG A 176 33.67 -15.24 -1.06
N TYR A 177 32.83 -16.18 -1.48
CA TYR A 177 33.15 -17.59 -1.37
C TYR A 177 33.95 -18.05 -2.58
N MET A 178 35.11 -18.67 -2.34
CA MET A 178 35.90 -19.27 -3.41
C MET A 178 35.20 -20.53 -3.93
N THR A 179 34.74 -20.50 -5.18
CA THR A 179 34.37 -21.71 -5.90
C THR A 179 35.61 -22.22 -6.63
N THR A 180 36.12 -23.38 -6.23
CA THR A 180 37.05 -24.12 -7.09
C THR A 180 36.30 -24.43 -8.40
N PRO A 181 36.90 -24.24 -9.58
CA PRO A 181 36.27 -24.72 -10.81
C PRO A 181 36.00 -26.22 -10.64
N GLN A 182 34.75 -26.64 -10.79
CA GLN A 182 34.44 -28.07 -10.92
C GLN A 182 35.24 -28.60 -12.12
N GLN A 183 36.27 -29.40 -11.85
CA GLN A 183 36.94 -30.23 -12.86
C GLN A 183 36.05 -31.40 -13.24
#